data_AF-A0A969M687-F1
#
_entry.id   AF-A0A969M687-F1
#
_cell.length_a   1.000
_cell.length_b   1.000
_cell.length_c   1.000
_cell.angle_alpha   90.00
_cell.angle_beta   90.00
_cell.angle_gamma   90.00
#
_symmetry.space_group_name_H-M   'P 1'
#
loop_
_entity.id
_entity.type
_entity.pdbx_description
1 polymer ?
#
loop_
_entity_poly.entity_id
_entity_poly.type
_entity_poly.pdbx_seq_one_letter_code
_entity_poly.pdbx_strand_id
1 'polypeptide(L)'
;VGWDARTRTQRLGLVVQNNRFLLLSAVRQVNLASRVLGLAVAALPGHWEQCTGVTPLLAETFVDPDRYQGTCYKAAGWQEAGGTAGFGRHGDDYYVQHHQPKRLWLRPLCADARERLRDALVALPGQKKRAFGQSPVPVKTASSLATRSTRCATHARAKAGSSPCTRCSPRRCSRCAAVRAR
;
A
#
# COMPACT_ATOMS: atom_id res chain seq x y z
N VAL A 1 13.51 0.25 -4.80
CA VAL A 1 13.87 0.29 -3.36
C VAL A 1 14.06 -1.09 -2.73
N GLY A 2 13.47 -2.18 -3.24
CA GLY A 2 13.81 -3.55 -2.83
C GLY A 2 13.20 -3.99 -1.50
N TRP A 3 12.00 -3.48 -1.19
CA TRP A 3 11.33 -3.76 0.07
C TRP A 3 10.76 -5.16 0.16
N ASP A 4 10.91 -5.79 1.32
CA ASP A 4 10.04 -6.86 1.78
C ASP A 4 8.67 -6.30 2.26
N ALA A 5 7.72 -7.19 2.56
CA ALA A 5 6.37 -6.81 2.96
C ALA A 5 6.30 -5.97 4.25
N ARG A 6 7.16 -6.26 5.24
CA ARG A 6 7.23 -5.52 6.50
C ARG A 6 7.77 -4.12 6.26
N THR A 7 8.89 -4.01 5.56
CA THR A 7 9.51 -2.72 5.22
C THR A 7 8.56 -1.86 4.39
N ARG A 8 7.89 -2.45 3.39
CA ARG A 8 6.85 -1.76 2.61
C ARG A 8 5.77 -1.18 3.50
N THR A 9 5.22 -1.96 4.42
CA THR A 9 4.14 -1.49 5.31
C THR A 9 4.58 -0.30 6.18
N GLN A 10 5.83 -0.29 6.62
CA GLN A 10 6.38 0.78 7.44
C GLN A 10 6.77 2.03 6.63
N ARG A 11 7.27 1.86 5.41
CA ARG A 11 7.89 2.92 4.62
C ARG A 11 6.98 3.50 3.55
N LEU A 12 5.92 2.80 3.14
CA LEU A 12 4.98 3.28 2.12
C LEU A 12 4.32 4.61 2.51
N GLY A 13 4.08 4.85 3.81
CA GLY A 13 3.54 6.12 4.29
C GLY A 13 4.46 7.34 4.11
N LEU A 14 5.71 7.13 3.69
CA LEU A 14 6.69 8.19 3.39
C LEU A 14 6.76 8.51 1.90
N VAL A 15 6.01 7.78 1.07
CA VAL A 15 5.91 8.00 -0.37
C VAL A 15 4.59 8.71 -0.64
N VAL A 16 4.66 9.82 -1.38
CA VAL A 16 3.49 10.62 -1.74
C VAL A 16 3.22 10.50 -3.22
N GLN A 17 1.96 10.23 -3.57
CA GLN A 17 1.56 10.06 -4.96
C GLN A 17 0.99 11.37 -5.49
N ASN A 18 1.64 11.95 -6.50
CA ASN A 18 1.07 13.03 -7.30
C ASN A 18 0.13 12.43 -8.35
N ASN A 19 -1.14 12.30 -7.97
CA ASN A 19 -2.18 11.70 -8.81
C ASN A 19 -2.59 12.61 -9.98
N ARG A 20 -2.64 13.93 -9.75
CA ARG A 20 -3.12 14.89 -10.74
C ARG A 20 -2.32 16.17 -10.67
N PHE A 21 -1.65 16.49 -11.78
CA PHE A 21 -1.02 17.78 -12.01
C PHE A 21 -1.68 18.42 -13.23
N LEU A 22 -2.40 19.52 -13.01
CA LEU A 22 -3.12 20.26 -14.03
C LEU A 22 -2.76 21.73 -13.92
N LEU A 23 -2.40 22.33 -15.04
CA LEU A 23 -2.21 23.76 -15.17
C LEU A 23 -3.22 24.32 -16.16
N LEU A 24 -4.11 25.16 -15.64
CA LEU A 24 -5.04 25.93 -16.45
C LEU A 24 -4.39 27.29 -16.71
N SER A 25 -3.92 27.50 -17.93
CA SER A 25 -3.36 28.78 -18.36
C SER A 25 -4.01 29.18 -19.67
N ALA A 26 -4.57 30.40 -19.72
CA ALA A 26 -5.15 30.97 -20.94
C ALA A 26 -4.08 31.22 -22.01
N VAL A 27 -2.82 31.40 -21.60
CA VAL A 27 -1.68 31.65 -22.48
C VAL A 27 -0.62 30.57 -22.29
N ARG A 28 -0.09 30.02 -23.39
CA ARG A 28 1.00 29.04 -23.33
C ARG A 28 2.31 29.74 -22.98
N GLN A 29 2.86 29.44 -21.81
CA GLN A 29 4.17 29.93 -21.38
C GLN A 29 5.21 28.81 -21.41
N VAL A 30 6.41 29.13 -21.89
CA VAL A 30 7.53 28.18 -21.95
C VAL A 30 7.94 27.78 -20.54
N ASN A 31 8.12 26.47 -20.31
CA ASN A 31 8.59 25.90 -19.04
C ASN A 31 7.75 26.23 -17.79
N LEU A 32 6.55 26.79 -17.93
CA LEU A 32 5.67 27.09 -16.80
C LEU A 32 5.35 25.82 -15.99
N ALA A 33 5.08 24.72 -16.69
CA ALA A 33 4.73 23.46 -16.05
C ALA A 33 5.83 22.88 -15.18
N SER A 34 7.06 22.80 -15.70
CA SER A 34 8.20 22.30 -14.93
C SER A 34 8.58 23.26 -13.80
N ARG A 35 8.45 24.58 -14.00
CA ARG A 35 8.72 25.58 -12.96
C ARG A 35 7.74 25.47 -11.80
N VAL A 36 6.43 25.47 -12.06
CA VAL A 36 5.41 25.33 -11.01
C VAL A 36 5.54 23.98 -10.31
N LEU A 37 5.76 22.90 -11.06
CA LEU A 37 5.98 21.58 -10.49
C LEU A 37 7.20 21.54 -9.56
N GLY A 38 8.32 22.14 -9.99
CA GLY A 38 9.54 22.23 -9.17
C GLY A 38 9.31 22.98 -7.86
N LEU A 39 8.63 24.13 -7.92
CA LEU A 39 8.28 24.92 -6.73
C LEU A 39 7.33 24.15 -5.79
N ALA A 40 6.31 23.50 -6.34
CA ALA A 40 5.36 22.70 -5.56
C ALA A 40 6.06 21.53 -4.85
N VAL A 41 6.96 20.82 -5.53
CA VAL A 41 7.74 19.73 -4.95
C VAL A 41 8.69 20.22 -3.87
N ALA A 42 9.28 21.42 -4.01
CA ALA A 42 10.16 21.98 -3.00
C ALA A 42 9.41 22.32 -1.69
N ALA A 43 8.18 22.84 -1.79
CA ALA A 43 7.33 23.14 -0.63
C ALA A 43 6.65 21.90 -0.02
N LEU A 44 6.54 20.80 -0.80
CA LEU A 44 5.77 19.62 -0.46
C LEU A 44 6.10 19.01 0.91
N PRO A 45 7.38 18.78 1.30
CA PRO A 45 7.67 18.13 2.57
C PRO A 45 7.14 18.91 3.79
N GLY A 46 7.30 20.23 3.78
CA GLY A 46 6.84 21.10 4.87
C GLY A 46 5.32 21.12 4.99
N HIS A 47 4.61 21.30 3.86
CA HIS A 47 3.14 21.27 3.86
C HIS A 47 2.60 19.90 4.27
N TRP A 48 3.23 18.82 3.81
CA TRP A 48 2.79 17.46 4.12
C TRP A 48 2.98 17.14 5.60
N GLU A 49 4.10 17.57 6.19
CA GLU A 49 4.36 17.42 7.62
C GLU A 49 3.37 18.22 8.47
N GLN A 50 3.04 19.46 8.09
CA GLN A 50 2.04 20.26 8.78
C GLN A 50 0.66 19.59 8.80
N CYS A 51 0.25 19.00 7.68
CA CYS A 51 -1.08 18.37 7.57
C CYS A 51 -1.15 16.96 8.19
N THR A 52 -0.06 16.19 8.13
CA THR A 52 -0.08 14.75 8.47
C THR A 52 0.78 14.38 9.68
N GLY A 53 1.68 15.26 10.10
CA GLY A 53 2.70 15.01 11.13
C GLY A 53 3.85 14.11 10.67
N VAL A 54 3.96 13.82 9.37
CA VAL A 54 4.99 12.95 8.79
C VAL A 54 5.70 13.69 7.66
N THR A 55 7.03 13.68 7.63
CA THR A 55 7.78 14.24 6.49
C THR A 55 7.93 13.18 5.38
N PRO A 56 7.44 13.43 4.16
CA PRO A 56 7.59 12.50 3.05
C PRO A 56 9.03 12.49 2.52
N LEU A 57 9.49 11.34 2.03
CA LEU A 57 10.85 11.16 1.51
C LEU A 57 10.90 11.07 -0.03
N LEU A 58 9.80 10.65 -0.65
CA LEU A 58 9.75 10.39 -2.08
C LEU A 58 8.40 10.78 -2.63
N ALA A 59 8.38 11.50 -3.74
CA ALA A 59 7.17 11.69 -4.53
C ALA A 59 7.19 10.75 -5.74
N GLU A 60 6.03 10.19 -6.07
CA GLU A 60 5.84 9.35 -7.25
C GLU A 60 4.67 9.84 -8.11
N THR A 61 4.72 9.56 -9.41
CA THR A 61 3.60 9.79 -10.32
C THR A 61 3.62 8.80 -11.47
N PHE A 62 2.46 8.63 -12.10
CA PHE A 62 2.25 7.73 -13.22
C PHE A 62 1.78 8.54 -14.43
N VAL A 63 2.55 8.47 -15.51
CA VAL A 63 2.25 9.18 -16.76
C VAL A 63 1.86 8.16 -17.82
N ASP A 64 0.71 8.38 -18.45
CA ASP A 64 0.28 7.61 -19.61
C ASP A 64 1.13 8.02 -20.83
N PRO A 65 2.01 7.14 -21.36
CA PRO A 65 2.90 7.48 -22.45
C PRO A 65 2.18 7.79 -23.76
N ASP A 66 0.97 7.27 -23.96
CA ASP A 66 0.17 7.48 -25.18
C ASP A 66 -0.41 8.89 -25.23
N ARG A 67 -0.61 9.51 -24.06
CA ARG A 67 -1.15 10.87 -23.93
C ARG A 67 -0.07 11.91 -23.70
N TYR A 68 0.94 11.58 -22.90
CA TYR A 68 1.95 12.54 -22.43
C TYR A 68 3.34 11.91 -22.33
N GLN A 69 4.35 12.63 -22.80
CA GLN A 69 5.74 12.17 -22.72
C GLN A 69 6.37 12.34 -21.32
N GLY A 70 5.71 13.05 -20.39
CA GLY A 70 6.27 13.33 -19.06
C GLY A 70 7.37 14.40 -19.06
N THR A 71 7.47 15.23 -20.10
CA THR A 71 8.55 16.21 -20.27
C THR A 71 8.69 17.19 -19.10
N CYS A 72 7.58 17.64 -18.51
CA CYS A 72 7.61 18.52 -17.35
C CYS A 72 8.21 17.85 -16.11
N TYR A 73 7.94 16.56 -15.91
CA TYR A 73 8.53 15.76 -14.83
C TYR A 73 10.04 15.61 -15.02
N LYS A 74 10.47 15.23 -16.24
CA LYS A 74 11.90 15.16 -16.59
C LYS A 74 12.61 16.49 -16.34
N ALA A 75 12.03 17.59 -16.83
CA ALA A 75 12.60 18.93 -16.68
C ALA A 75 12.60 19.44 -15.23
N ALA A 76 11.69 18.95 -14.38
CA ALA A 76 11.66 19.25 -12.95
C ALA A 76 12.56 18.30 -12.11
N GLY A 77 13.42 17.50 -12.75
CA GLY A 77 14.37 16.62 -12.08
C GLY A 77 13.77 15.32 -11.55
N TRP A 78 12.61 14.90 -12.05
CA TRP A 78 12.08 13.57 -11.76
C TRP A 78 12.83 12.51 -12.57
N GLN A 79 12.99 11.34 -11.98
CA GLN A 79 13.69 10.19 -12.57
C GLN A 79 12.67 9.15 -13.00
N GLU A 80 12.79 8.65 -14.23
CA GLU A 80 11.95 7.56 -14.70
C GLU A 80 12.42 6.23 -14.08
N ALA A 81 11.48 5.47 -13.54
CA ALA A 81 11.74 4.20 -12.85
C ALA A 81 11.20 2.97 -13.58
N GLY A 82 10.65 3.14 -14.79
CA GLY A 82 10.14 2.08 -15.65
C GLY A 82 8.62 2.11 -15.85
N GLY A 83 8.07 1.05 -16.45
CA GLY A 83 6.65 0.91 -16.76
C GLY A 83 5.88 0.16 -15.67
N THR A 84 4.59 0.48 -15.51
CA THR A 84 3.65 -0.38 -14.77
C THR A 84 3.27 -1.60 -15.61
N ALA A 85 2.66 -2.60 -14.98
CA ALA A 85 2.24 -3.83 -15.68
C ALA A 85 0.95 -3.67 -16.52
N GLY A 86 0.35 -2.47 -16.59
CA GLY A 86 -0.84 -2.21 -17.41
C GLY A 86 -2.14 -2.81 -16.84
N PHE A 87 -2.31 -2.76 -15.52
CA PHE A 87 -3.52 -3.16 -14.82
C PHE A 87 -4.32 -1.95 -14.33
N GLY A 88 -5.64 -2.08 -14.39
CA GLY A 88 -6.59 -1.08 -13.94
C GLY A 88 -7.58 -1.70 -12.97
N ARG A 89 -8.07 -0.89 -12.03
CA ARG A 89 -9.08 -1.35 -11.08
C ARG A 89 -10.44 -1.43 -11.79
N HIS A 90 -11.13 -2.54 -11.62
CA HIS A 90 -12.46 -2.82 -12.14
C HIS A 90 -13.37 -3.20 -10.96
N GLY A 91 -14.36 -2.37 -10.67
CA GLY A 91 -15.19 -2.52 -9.46
C GLY A 91 -14.38 -2.37 -8.16
N ASP A 92 -14.89 -2.94 -7.08
CA ASP A 92 -14.32 -2.73 -5.75
C ASP A 92 -13.04 -3.55 -5.48
N ASP A 93 -12.88 -4.74 -6.04
CA ASP A 93 -11.80 -5.67 -5.65
C ASP A 93 -11.05 -6.38 -6.79
N TYR A 94 -11.38 -6.12 -8.06
CA TYR A 94 -10.74 -6.79 -9.18
C TYR A 94 -9.80 -5.87 -9.95
N TYR A 95 -8.62 -6.38 -10.31
CA TYR A 95 -7.72 -5.73 -11.26
C TYR A 95 -7.81 -6.46 -12.59
N VAL A 96 -8.11 -5.71 -13.65
CA VAL A 96 -8.19 -6.24 -15.01
C VAL A 96 -7.02 -5.68 -15.80
N GLN A 97 -6.34 -6.57 -16.52
CA GLN A 97 -5.27 -6.19 -17.43
C GLN A 97 -5.87 -5.45 -18.62
N HIS A 98 -5.38 -4.24 -18.90
CA HIS A 98 -5.81 -3.42 -20.03
C HIS A 98 -4.67 -3.09 -20.99
N HIS A 99 -3.48 -3.67 -20.77
CA HIS A 99 -2.31 -3.55 -21.65
C HIS A 99 -1.85 -2.11 -21.96
N GLN A 100 -2.17 -1.15 -21.07
CA GLN A 100 -1.70 0.24 -21.19
C GLN A 100 -0.75 0.55 -20.03
N PRO A 101 0.53 0.15 -20.12
CA PRO A 101 1.51 0.42 -19.08
C PRO A 101 1.77 1.92 -18.97
N LYS A 102 1.77 2.43 -17.73
CA LYS A 102 2.12 3.83 -17.43
C LYS A 102 3.60 3.94 -17.11
N ARG A 103 4.24 5.06 -17.44
CA ARG A 103 5.59 5.38 -17.01
C ARG A 103 5.58 5.87 -15.57
N LEU A 104 6.34 5.22 -14.71
CA LEU A 104 6.55 5.61 -13.31
C LEU A 104 7.68 6.63 -13.24
N TRP A 105 7.41 7.76 -12.59
CA TRP A 105 8.38 8.80 -12.30
C TRP A 105 8.53 8.97 -10.80
N LEU A 106 9.76 9.12 -10.33
CA LEU A 106 10.13 9.24 -8.94
C LEU A 106 10.93 10.52 -8.70
N ARG A 107 10.68 11.18 -7.58
CA ARG A 107 11.42 12.37 -7.15
C ARG A 107 11.78 12.25 -5.67
N PRO A 108 13.05 11.94 -5.34
CA PRO A 108 13.55 12.04 -3.97
C PRO A 108 13.31 13.44 -3.42
N LEU A 109 12.79 13.56 -2.21
CA LEU A 109 12.52 14.86 -1.56
C LEU A 109 13.67 15.31 -0.64
N CYS A 110 14.58 14.41 -0.31
CA CYS A 110 15.84 14.65 0.39
C CYS A 110 16.97 13.83 -0.26
N ALA A 111 18.22 14.19 0.02
CA ALA A 111 19.39 13.57 -0.60
C ALA A 111 19.53 12.08 -0.24
N ASP A 112 19.19 11.73 0.99
CA ASP A 112 19.30 10.39 1.58
C ASP A 112 17.97 9.61 1.55
N ALA A 113 17.02 10.04 0.72
CA ALA A 113 15.69 9.45 0.65
C ALA A 113 15.73 7.94 0.40
N ARG A 114 16.62 7.48 -0.50
CA ARG A 114 16.69 6.08 -0.90
C ARG A 114 17.21 5.20 0.24
N GLU A 115 18.22 5.66 0.94
CA GLU A 115 18.84 5.01 2.10
C GLU A 115 17.81 4.89 3.22
N ARG A 116 17.17 6.01 3.58
CA ARG A 116 16.13 6.06 4.62
C ARG A 116 14.89 5.22 4.29
N LEU A 117 14.52 5.14 3.01
CA LEU A 117 13.43 4.27 2.58
C LEU A 117 13.82 2.79 2.68
N ARG A 118 15.08 2.42 2.41
CA ARG A 118 15.54 1.03 2.45
C ARG A 118 15.77 0.51 3.85
N ASP A 119 16.22 1.37 4.75
CA ASP A 119 16.50 0.98 6.12
C ASP A 119 15.18 0.73 6.86
N ALA A 120 14.91 -0.51 7.25
CA ALA A 120 13.70 -0.89 8.00
C ALA A 120 13.85 -0.73 9.53
N LEU A 121 15.09 -0.54 10.01
CA LEU A 121 15.45 -0.56 11.42
C LEU A 121 15.60 0.86 12.00
N VAL A 122 15.94 1.84 11.17
CA VAL A 122 16.06 3.24 11.60
C VAL A 122 14.69 3.83 11.89
N ALA A 123 14.45 4.24 13.13
CA ALA A 123 13.29 5.06 13.48
C ALA A 123 13.47 6.43 12.83
N LEU A 124 12.52 6.81 11.96
CA LEU A 124 12.54 8.12 11.32
C LEU A 124 11.77 9.13 12.17
N PRO A 125 12.29 10.37 12.34
CA PRO A 125 11.58 11.41 13.07
C PRO A 125 10.20 11.66 12.44
N GLY A 126 9.17 11.85 13.27
CA GLY A 126 7.78 12.02 12.82
C GLY A 126 7.06 10.74 12.39
N GLN A 127 7.74 9.59 12.25
CA GLN A 127 7.04 8.32 12.14
C GLN A 127 6.44 7.95 13.49
N LYS A 128 5.14 8.28 13.67
CA LYS A 128 4.31 7.51 14.58
C LYS A 128 4.47 6.05 14.15
N LYS A 129 4.87 5.17 15.07
CA LYS A 129 4.77 3.73 14.83
C LYS A 129 3.35 3.52 14.35
N ARG A 130 3.15 3.29 13.04
CA ARG A 130 1.89 2.70 12.61
C ARG A 130 1.82 1.48 13.49
N ALA A 131 0.79 1.41 14.33
CA ALA A 131 0.47 0.15 14.93
C ALA A 131 0.35 -0.78 13.71
N PHE A 132 1.38 -1.59 13.43
CA PHE A 132 1.10 -3.00 13.19
C PHE A 132 0.06 -3.27 14.23
N GLY A 133 -1.20 -3.42 13.81
CA GLY A 133 -2.29 -3.66 14.72
C GLY A 133 -1.71 -4.67 15.67
N GLN A 134 -1.46 -4.24 16.92
CA GLN A 134 -0.88 -5.14 17.90
C GLN A 134 -1.84 -6.29 17.80
N SER A 135 -1.33 -7.47 17.44
CA SER A 135 -2.19 -8.63 17.27
C SER A 135 -3.13 -8.59 18.46
N PRO A 136 -4.47 -8.46 18.26
CA PRO A 136 -5.38 -8.20 19.37
C PRO A 136 -5.30 -9.32 20.41
N VAL A 137 -4.67 -10.43 20.00
CA VAL A 137 -4.22 -11.52 20.82
C VAL A 137 -2.69 -11.53 21.01
N PRO A 138 -2.21 -11.69 22.25
CA PRO A 138 -0.80 -11.95 22.54
C PRO A 138 -0.24 -13.12 21.73
N VAL A 139 1.07 -13.10 21.42
CA VAL A 139 1.73 -14.15 20.60
C VAL A 139 1.49 -15.56 21.14
N LYS A 140 1.48 -15.74 22.48
CA LYS A 140 1.16 -17.03 23.13
C LYS A 140 -0.25 -17.53 22.76
N THR A 141 -1.20 -16.61 22.62
CA THR A 141 -2.60 -16.88 22.24
C THR A 141 -2.75 -17.08 20.73
N ALA A 142 -1.90 -16.46 19.91
CA ALA A 142 -1.90 -16.69 18.47
C ALA A 142 -1.53 -18.15 18.12
N SER A 143 -0.58 -18.75 18.85
CA SER A 143 -0.18 -20.16 18.66
C SER A 143 -1.33 -21.14 18.95
N SER A 144 -2.12 -20.87 20.00
CA SER A 144 -3.27 -21.70 20.35
C SER A 144 -4.42 -21.56 19.35
N LEU A 145 -4.66 -20.35 18.83
CA LEU A 145 -5.62 -20.09 17.75
C LEU A 145 -5.20 -20.75 16.43
N ALA A 146 -3.92 -20.70 16.05
CA ALA A 146 -3.40 -21.37 14.86
C ALA A 146 -3.58 -22.90 14.95
N THR A 147 -3.30 -23.46 16.13
CA THR A 147 -3.49 -24.90 16.40
C THR A 147 -4.98 -25.29 16.39
N ARG A 148 -5.86 -24.40 16.88
CA ARG A 148 -7.31 -24.64 16.89
C ARG A 148 -7.93 -24.51 15.48
N SER A 149 -7.46 -23.55 14.69
CA SER A 149 -7.88 -23.35 13.30
C SER A 149 -7.49 -24.54 12.41
N THR A 150 -6.25 -25.04 12.54
CA THR A 150 -5.80 -26.26 11.82
C THR A 150 -6.57 -27.51 12.25
N ARG A 151 -6.88 -27.68 13.54
CA ARG A 151 -7.75 -28.80 14.01
C ARG A 151 -9.19 -28.71 13.53
N CYS A 152 -9.73 -27.52 13.32
CA CYS A 152 -11.07 -27.35 12.75
C CYS A 152 -11.06 -27.48 11.21
N ALA A 153 -9.98 -27.10 10.53
CA ALA A 153 -9.84 -27.20 9.09
C ALA A 153 -9.74 -28.65 8.60
N THR A 154 -9.13 -29.55 9.38
CA THR A 154 -9.08 -30.98 9.06
C THR A 154 -10.46 -31.66 9.07
N HIS A 155 -11.47 -31.07 9.72
CA HIS A 155 -12.84 -31.60 9.72
C HIS A 155 -13.71 -31.10 8.55
N ALA A 156 -13.30 -30.07 7.81
CA ALA A 156 -14.12 -29.51 6.74
C ALA A 156 -14.18 -30.37 5.47
N ARG A 157 -13.30 -31.38 5.34
CA ARG A 157 -13.26 -32.30 4.19
C ARG A 157 -13.76 -33.72 4.48
N ALA A 158 -14.34 -33.98 5.65
CA ALA A 158 -15.02 -35.24 5.95
C ALA A 158 -16.54 -35.08 5.76
N LYS A 159 -16.98 -34.88 4.52
CA LYS A 159 -18.35 -35.19 4.09
C LYS A 159 -18.30 -36.47 3.26
N ALA A 160 -18.44 -37.60 3.93
CA ALA A 160 -19.05 -38.86 3.47
C ALA A 160 -18.65 -39.96 4.45
N GLY A 161 -19.63 -40.62 5.08
CA GLY A 161 -19.40 -41.84 5.85
C GLY A 161 -19.19 -41.65 7.36
N SER A 162 -20.29 -41.74 8.10
CA SER A 162 -20.43 -42.35 9.44
C SER A 162 -19.21 -42.42 10.37
N SER A 163 -19.18 -41.56 11.40
CA SER A 163 -18.94 -41.93 12.81
C SER A 163 -19.14 -40.70 13.72
N PRO A 164 -19.85 -40.81 14.87
CA PRO A 164 -19.98 -39.69 15.79
C PRO A 164 -18.68 -39.45 16.57
N CYS A 165 -18.22 -38.21 16.59
CA CYS A 165 -17.07 -37.79 17.39
C CYS A 165 -17.42 -37.84 18.89
N THR A 166 -16.89 -38.83 19.62
CA THR A 166 -17.13 -39.08 21.06
C THR A 166 -16.42 -38.11 22.01
N ARG A 167 -15.86 -36.99 21.53
CA ARG A 167 -15.05 -36.07 22.38
C ARG A 167 -15.50 -34.61 22.45
N CYS A 168 -16.69 -34.28 21.95
CA CYS A 168 -17.26 -32.95 22.18
C CYS A 168 -18.29 -32.99 23.32
N SER A 169 -17.91 -32.45 24.49
CA SER A 169 -18.85 -32.18 25.58
C SER A 169 -19.98 -31.25 25.09
N PRO A 170 -21.27 -31.50 25.44
CA PRO A 170 -22.41 -30.86 24.78
C PRO A 170 -22.57 -29.36 25.00
N ARG A 171 -21.70 -28.71 25.80
CA ARG A 171 -21.97 -27.36 26.32
C ARG A 171 -21.25 -26.20 25.64
N ARG A 172 -20.47 -26.42 24.56
CA ARG A 172 -19.64 -25.34 23.97
C ARG A 172 -19.52 -25.34 22.45
N CYS A 173 -20.58 -25.69 21.72
CA CYS A 173 -20.66 -25.40 20.29
C CYS A 173 -22.01 -24.76 19.95
N SER A 174 -22.06 -23.42 19.92
CA SER A 174 -23.25 -22.65 19.50
C SER A 174 -23.65 -22.90 18.04
N ARG A 175 -22.82 -23.61 17.26
CA ARG A 175 -23.11 -24.00 15.87
C ARG A 175 -23.95 -25.29 15.72
N CYS A 176 -24.17 -26.06 16.78
CA CYS A 176 -25.01 -27.27 16.70
C CYS A 176 -26.47 -27.04 17.10
N ALA A 177 -26.82 -25.89 17.69
CA ALA A 177 -28.19 -25.61 18.12
C ALA A 177 -29.12 -25.10 16.99
N ALA A 178 -28.60 -24.75 15.81
CA ALA A 178 -29.36 -24.10 14.75
C ALA A 178 -29.78 -25.02 13.58
N VAL A 179 -29.79 -26.35 13.76
CA VAL A 179 -30.19 -27.32 12.71
C VAL A 179 -31.36 -28.21 13.15
N ARG A 180 -32.04 -27.89 14.26
CA ARG A 180 -33.29 -28.54 14.66
C ARG A 180 -34.30 -27.53 15.19
N ALA A 181 -34.79 -26.65 14.32
CA ALA A 181 -36.11 -26.00 14.42
C ALA A 181 -36.32 -25.06 13.23
N ARG A 182 -36.68 -25.65 12.08
CA ARG A 182 -37.47 -25.18 10.93
C ARG A 182 -36.94 -25.83 9.65
#